data_AF-K1XV43-F1
#
_entry.id   AF-K1XV43-F1
#
_cell.length_a   1.000
_cell.length_b   1.000
_cell.length_c   1.000
_cell.angle_alpha   90.00
_cell.angle_beta   90.00
_cell.angle_gamma   90.00
#
_symmetry.space_group_name_H-M   'P 1'
#
loop_
_entity.id
_entity.type
_entity.pdbx_description
1 polymer ?
#
loop_
_entity_poly.entity_id
_entity_poly.type
_entity_poly.pdbx_seq_one_letter_code
_entity_poly.pdbx_strand_id
1 'polypeptide(L)'
;MLNNVIKNNWSREELIVAFNLYCKTPFTKINSTNSSIKELARIIGRSNSAVALKLVNFARLDPALQKRNIFGMSHGSKGEELIWNEFNANWEGLAYESEKILAGYKGNTIESSSAIVTDDLPVEGKERESIIKTRVNQSFFRNMVLASYDNHCCITGIAIPALLVASHIVPWAIDIKSRMNPANGLCLNALHDRAFDKGLITITPDFIIKISDKLAELIRKPESDVFFLPY
;
A
#
# COMPACT_ATOMS: atom_id res chain seq x y z
N MET A 1 37.71 -29.83 -5.01
CA MET A 1 36.65 -29.00 -5.61
C MET A 1 36.15 -28.04 -4.55
N LEU A 2 36.63 -26.80 -4.58
CA LEU A 2 36.21 -25.75 -3.65
C LEU A 2 34.79 -25.33 -4.04
N ASN A 3 33.80 -25.77 -3.27
CA ASN A 3 32.45 -25.21 -3.32
C ASN A 3 32.58 -23.72 -2.96
N ASN A 4 32.59 -22.89 -3.98
CA ASN A 4 32.47 -21.45 -3.85
C ASN A 4 31.07 -21.20 -3.29
N VAL A 5 30.95 -21.09 -1.96
CA VAL A 5 29.77 -20.55 -1.31
C VAL A 5 29.70 -19.10 -1.77
N ILE A 6 28.94 -18.85 -2.84
CA ILE A 6 28.61 -17.50 -3.27
C ILE A 6 28.01 -16.83 -2.03
N LYS A 7 28.74 -15.87 -1.46
CA LYS A 7 28.27 -15.04 -0.35
C LYS A 7 26.98 -14.39 -0.86
N ASN A 8 25.84 -14.94 -0.47
CA ASN A 8 24.52 -14.68 -1.05
C ASN A 8 23.96 -13.34 -0.56
N ASN A 9 24.75 -12.27 -0.70
CA ASN A 9 24.40 -10.93 -0.29
C ASN A 9 23.23 -10.44 -1.14
N TRP A 10 22.28 -9.75 -0.51
CA TRP A 10 21.19 -9.09 -1.21
C TRP A 10 21.73 -7.90 -1.99
N SER A 11 21.40 -7.79 -3.27
CA SER A 11 21.68 -6.61 -4.08
C SER A 11 20.79 -5.44 -3.65
N ARG A 12 21.16 -4.21 -4.03
CA ARG A 12 20.33 -3.04 -3.78
C ARG A 12 18.94 -3.18 -4.43
N GLU A 13 18.89 -3.67 -5.67
CA GLU A 13 17.63 -3.88 -6.40
C GLU A 13 16.73 -4.90 -5.71
N GLU A 14 17.29 -6.04 -5.25
CA GLU A 14 16.53 -7.05 -4.51
C GLU A 14 15.97 -6.49 -3.20
N LEU A 15 16.72 -5.64 -2.49
CA LEU A 15 16.25 -4.99 -1.27
C LEU A 15 15.10 -4.01 -1.55
N ILE A 16 15.16 -3.26 -2.66
CA ILE A 16 14.12 -2.31 -3.04
C ILE A 16 12.82 -3.01 -3.36
N VAL A 17 12.86 -4.09 -4.15
CA VAL A 17 11.63 -4.84 -4.49
C VAL A 17 11.09 -5.62 -3.29
N ALA A 18 11.96 -6.07 -2.38
CA ALA A 18 11.53 -6.64 -1.10
C ALA A 18 10.86 -5.59 -0.20
N PHE A 19 11.39 -4.35 -0.18
CA PHE A 19 10.78 -3.25 0.58
C PHE A 19 9.44 -2.84 -0.02
N ASN A 20 9.33 -2.75 -1.34
CA ASN A 20 8.05 -2.56 -2.04
C ASN A 20 7.02 -3.61 -1.63
N LEU A 21 7.40 -4.89 -1.61
CA LEU A 21 6.49 -5.96 -1.20
C LEU A 21 6.14 -5.87 0.30
N TYR A 22 7.09 -5.54 1.17
CA TYR A 22 6.84 -5.27 2.59
C TYR A 22 5.74 -4.22 2.76
N CYS A 23 5.86 -3.06 2.09
CA CYS A 23 4.91 -1.96 2.19
C CYS A 23 3.48 -2.34 1.75
N LYS A 24 3.33 -3.35 0.90
CA LYS A 24 2.03 -3.80 0.35
C LYS A 24 1.48 -5.06 1.00
N THR A 25 2.20 -5.66 1.95
CA THR A 25 1.81 -6.92 2.56
C THR A 25 1.42 -6.66 4.01
N PRO A 26 0.17 -6.97 4.43
CA PRO A 26 -0.18 -6.94 5.84
C PRO A 26 0.82 -7.76 6.67
N PHE A 27 1.27 -7.22 7.79
CA PHE A 27 2.26 -7.89 8.63
C PHE A 27 1.83 -9.32 9.02
N THR A 28 0.55 -9.51 9.30
CA THR A 28 -0.08 -10.81 9.63
C THR A 28 0.04 -11.85 8.51
N LYS A 29 0.27 -11.43 7.27
CA LYS A 29 0.36 -12.27 6.07
C LYS A 29 1.79 -12.48 5.58
N ILE A 30 2.80 -11.97 6.26
CA ILE A 30 4.22 -12.16 5.90
C ILE A 30 4.65 -13.56 6.33
N ASN A 31 4.67 -14.50 5.38
CA ASN A 31 5.17 -15.86 5.57
C ASN A 31 5.57 -16.47 4.22
N SER A 32 6.27 -17.61 4.24
CA SER A 32 6.75 -18.28 3.02
C SER A 32 5.65 -18.92 2.16
N THR A 33 4.41 -19.00 2.66
CA THR A 33 3.29 -19.59 1.92
C THR A 33 2.47 -18.55 1.16
N ASN A 34 2.62 -17.27 1.48
CA ASN A 34 2.00 -16.13 0.81
C ASN A 34 2.33 -16.12 -0.70
N SER A 35 1.30 -15.93 -1.54
CA SER A 35 1.43 -15.97 -3.00
C SER A 35 2.34 -14.89 -3.57
N SER A 36 2.24 -13.65 -3.07
CA SER A 36 3.07 -12.54 -3.53
C SER A 36 4.54 -12.71 -3.14
N ILE A 37 4.79 -13.30 -1.97
CA ILE A 37 6.16 -13.66 -1.54
C ILE A 37 6.74 -14.77 -2.43
N LYS A 38 5.95 -15.80 -2.76
CA LYS A 38 6.34 -16.85 -3.70
C LYS A 38 6.64 -16.28 -5.09
N GLU A 39 5.81 -15.36 -5.57
CA GLU A 39 6.00 -14.72 -6.86
C GLU A 39 7.31 -13.92 -6.87
N LEU A 40 7.53 -13.06 -5.87
CA LEU A 40 8.76 -12.28 -5.80
C LEU A 40 9.99 -13.17 -5.72
N ALA A 41 9.97 -14.20 -4.85
CA ALA A 41 11.06 -15.16 -4.70
C ALA A 41 11.45 -15.81 -6.03
N ARG A 42 10.45 -16.24 -6.83
CA ARG A 42 10.66 -16.77 -8.17
C ARG A 42 11.30 -15.75 -9.11
N ILE A 43 10.83 -14.50 -9.10
CA ILE A 43 11.28 -13.43 -10.00
C ILE A 43 12.75 -13.06 -9.74
N ILE A 44 13.16 -12.96 -8.48
CA ILE A 44 14.53 -12.55 -8.11
C ILE A 44 15.49 -13.73 -7.88
N GLY A 45 15.04 -14.97 -8.10
CA GLY A 45 15.87 -16.17 -7.93
C GLY A 45 16.24 -16.48 -6.47
N ARG A 46 15.35 -16.17 -5.51
CA ARG A 46 15.54 -16.43 -4.06
C ARG A 46 14.55 -17.48 -3.56
N SER A 47 14.77 -18.01 -2.35
CA SER A 47 13.79 -18.88 -1.70
C SER A 47 12.67 -18.08 -1.04
N ASN A 48 11.46 -18.66 -0.96
CA ASN A 48 10.31 -18.02 -0.30
C ASN A 48 10.62 -17.60 1.14
N SER A 49 11.33 -18.46 1.89
CA SER A 49 11.73 -18.18 3.26
C SER A 49 12.73 -17.02 3.34
N ALA A 50 13.67 -16.90 2.39
CA ALA A 50 14.61 -15.78 2.36
C ALA A 50 13.89 -14.44 2.13
N VAL A 51 12.92 -14.41 1.22
CA VAL A 51 12.09 -13.22 0.97
C VAL A 51 11.23 -12.89 2.18
N ALA A 52 10.50 -13.86 2.74
CA ALA A 52 9.68 -13.64 3.94
C ALA A 52 10.52 -13.09 5.11
N LEU A 53 11.71 -13.67 5.34
CA LEU A 53 12.64 -13.20 6.35
C LEU A 53 13.11 -11.76 6.09
N LYS A 54 13.33 -11.40 4.81
CA LYS A 54 13.72 -10.05 4.42
C LYS A 54 12.62 -9.03 4.71
N LEU A 55 11.36 -9.38 4.48
CA LEU A 55 10.22 -8.53 4.83
C LEU A 55 10.11 -8.33 6.35
N VAL A 56 10.28 -9.41 7.14
CA VAL A 56 10.33 -9.31 8.62
C VAL A 56 11.50 -8.43 9.10
N ASN A 57 12.63 -8.45 8.40
CA ASN A 57 13.74 -7.56 8.68
C ASN A 57 13.40 -6.08 8.45
N PHE A 58 12.62 -5.74 7.42
CA PHE A 58 12.13 -4.37 7.25
C PHE A 58 11.11 -3.99 8.33
N ALA A 59 10.24 -4.92 8.73
CA ALA A 59 9.25 -4.69 9.78
C ALA A 59 9.86 -4.23 11.12
N ARG A 60 11.11 -4.63 11.42
CA ARG A 60 11.82 -4.18 12.64
C ARG A 60 12.06 -2.66 12.66
N LEU A 61 12.15 -2.02 11.49
CA LEU A 61 12.44 -0.60 11.33
C LEU A 61 11.17 0.26 11.36
N ASP A 62 9.99 -0.35 11.36
CA ASP A 62 8.70 0.32 11.26
C ASP A 62 8.23 0.90 12.62
N PRO A 63 8.19 2.24 12.78
CA PRO A 63 7.77 2.87 14.02
C PRO A 63 6.31 2.56 14.40
N ALA A 64 5.44 2.32 13.42
CA ALA A 64 4.04 2.01 13.69
C ALA A 64 3.88 0.62 14.30
N LEU A 65 4.68 -0.35 13.86
CA LEU A 65 4.73 -1.69 14.47
C LEU A 65 5.38 -1.65 15.85
N GLN A 66 6.48 -0.91 16.02
CA GLN A 66 7.15 -0.73 17.30
C GLN A 66 6.22 -0.14 18.37
N LYS A 67 5.42 0.89 18.02
CA LYS A 67 4.40 1.48 18.93
C LYS A 67 3.34 0.48 19.39
N ARG A 68 3.08 -0.57 18.60
CA ARG A 68 2.13 -1.65 18.92
C ARG A 68 2.79 -2.80 19.69
N ASN A 69 4.06 -2.66 20.10
CA ASN A 69 4.88 -3.72 20.66
C ASN A 69 5.01 -4.95 19.74
N ILE A 70 4.85 -4.75 18.42
CA ILE A 70 5.09 -5.76 17.41
C ILE A 70 6.52 -5.55 16.93
N PHE A 71 7.42 -6.40 17.40
CA PHE A 71 8.82 -6.35 17.00
C PHE A 71 9.07 -7.39 15.91
N GLY A 72 9.76 -6.98 14.84
CA GLY A 72 10.41 -7.92 13.93
C GLY A 72 11.58 -8.64 14.61
N MET A 73 12.45 -9.28 13.83
CA MET A 73 13.70 -9.83 14.41
C MET A 73 14.58 -8.71 14.97
N SER A 74 15.21 -8.97 16.12
CA SER A 74 16.05 -8.00 16.84
C SER A 74 17.38 -7.68 16.14
N HIS A 75 17.77 -8.45 15.12
CA HIS A 75 18.99 -8.24 14.35
C HIS A 75 18.69 -8.24 12.85
N GLY A 76 19.39 -7.40 12.08
CA GLY A 76 19.61 -7.67 10.66
C GLY A 76 20.63 -6.74 10.04
N SER A 77 20.60 -6.61 8.72
CA SER A 77 21.72 -6.01 7.97
C SER A 77 21.60 -4.49 7.84
N LYS A 78 22.75 -3.84 7.61
CA LYS A 78 22.81 -2.41 7.25
C LYS A 78 22.09 -2.10 5.92
N GLY A 79 21.94 -3.09 5.04
CA GLY A 79 21.27 -2.91 3.76
C GLY A 79 19.79 -2.52 3.90
N GLU A 80 19.06 -3.12 4.85
CA GLU A 80 17.67 -2.74 5.08
C GLU A 80 17.54 -1.33 5.65
N GLU A 81 18.46 -0.92 6.52
CA GLU A 81 18.48 0.44 7.09
C GLU A 81 18.75 1.51 6.02
N LEU A 82 19.64 1.23 5.07
CA LEU A 82 19.91 2.15 3.96
C LEU A 82 18.67 2.36 3.10
N ILE A 83 18.02 1.28 2.67
CA ILE A 83 16.79 1.36 1.86
C ILE A 83 15.65 2.01 2.65
N TRP A 84 15.50 1.67 3.93
CA TRP A 84 14.50 2.29 4.79
C TRP A 84 14.70 3.80 4.90
N ASN A 85 15.91 4.25 5.21
CA ASN A 85 16.23 5.66 5.36
C ASN A 85 16.11 6.44 4.05
N GLU A 86 16.41 5.80 2.93
CA GLU A 86 16.26 6.39 1.60
C GLU A 86 14.78 6.65 1.26
N PHE A 87 13.88 5.71 1.57
CA PHE A 87 12.52 5.71 1.03
C PHE A 87 11.41 6.00 2.03
N ASN A 88 11.63 5.93 3.35
CA ASN A 88 10.57 6.18 4.34
C ASN A 88 9.97 7.60 4.30
N ALA A 89 10.67 8.54 3.66
CA ALA A 89 10.22 9.91 3.39
C ALA A 89 10.07 10.20 1.89
N ASN A 90 10.34 9.22 1.01
CA ASN A 90 10.28 9.34 -0.44
C ASN A 90 9.49 8.18 -1.07
N TRP A 91 8.23 8.06 -0.67
CA TRP A 91 7.32 7.01 -1.12
C TRP A 91 7.06 7.02 -2.64
N GLU A 92 7.05 8.21 -3.25
CA GLU A 92 6.93 8.38 -4.71
C GLU A 92 8.16 7.80 -5.44
N GLY A 93 9.36 8.10 -4.96
CA GLY A 93 10.59 7.52 -5.50
C GLY A 93 10.59 6.00 -5.37
N LEU A 94 10.20 5.48 -4.20
CA LEU A 94 10.09 4.03 -3.98
C LEU A 94 9.13 3.38 -4.97
N ALA A 95 7.91 3.91 -5.08
CA ALA A 95 6.87 3.34 -5.92
C ALA A 95 7.35 3.15 -7.36
N TYR A 96 7.86 4.21 -7.98
CA TYR A 96 8.31 4.16 -9.37
C TYR A 96 9.56 3.30 -9.56
N GLU A 97 10.59 3.47 -8.72
CA GLU A 97 11.85 2.75 -8.85
C GLU A 97 11.66 1.24 -8.68
N SER A 98 10.90 0.84 -7.66
CA SER A 98 10.66 -0.58 -7.40
C SER A 98 9.81 -1.27 -8.47
N GLU A 99 8.77 -0.61 -9.00
CA GLU A 99 8.00 -1.16 -10.12
C GLU A 99 8.84 -1.27 -11.40
N LYS A 100 9.72 -0.29 -11.66
CA LYS A 100 10.66 -0.33 -12.78
C LYS A 100 11.61 -1.53 -12.67
N ILE A 101 12.16 -1.78 -11.48
CA ILE A 101 13.05 -2.93 -11.23
C ILE A 101 12.27 -4.24 -11.42
N LEU A 102 11.05 -4.35 -10.86
CA LEU A 102 10.19 -5.54 -11.02
C LEU A 102 9.87 -5.84 -12.48
N ALA A 103 9.56 -4.80 -13.27
CA ALA A 103 9.34 -4.93 -14.70
C ALA A 103 10.59 -5.47 -15.41
N GLY A 104 11.77 -4.93 -15.07
CA GLY A 104 13.06 -5.41 -15.57
C GLY A 104 13.29 -6.91 -15.29
N TYR A 105 13.08 -7.37 -14.06
CA TYR A 105 13.19 -8.81 -13.74
C TYR A 105 12.17 -9.68 -14.50
N LYS A 106 11.00 -9.14 -14.83
CA LYS A 106 9.97 -9.84 -15.63
C LYS A 106 10.27 -9.82 -17.13
N GLY A 107 11.31 -9.11 -17.57
CA GLY A 107 11.61 -8.89 -19.00
C GLY A 107 10.55 -8.02 -19.69
N ASN A 108 9.83 -7.21 -18.91
CA ASN A 108 8.65 -6.45 -19.32
C ASN A 108 8.87 -4.95 -19.09
N THR A 109 8.01 -4.12 -19.69
CA THR A 109 7.97 -2.69 -19.38
C THR A 109 7.03 -2.43 -18.19
N ILE A 110 7.17 -1.28 -17.54
CA ILE A 110 6.28 -0.89 -16.44
C ILE A 110 4.82 -0.80 -16.90
N GLU A 111 4.58 -0.40 -18.15
CA GLU A 111 3.24 -0.31 -18.74
C GLU A 111 2.58 -1.68 -18.93
N SER A 112 3.37 -2.70 -19.29
CA SER A 112 2.87 -4.07 -19.44
C SER A 112 2.62 -4.78 -18.10
N SER A 113 2.90 -4.13 -16.97
CA SER A 113 2.58 -4.66 -15.65
C SER A 113 1.07 -4.62 -15.42
N SER A 114 0.51 -5.71 -14.86
CA SER A 114 -0.93 -6.00 -14.78
C SER A 114 -1.78 -5.00 -13.96
N ALA A 115 -1.19 -3.90 -13.46
CA ALA A 115 -1.85 -2.95 -12.57
C ALA A 115 -2.08 -1.55 -13.18
N ILE A 116 -1.58 -1.28 -14.39
CA ILE A 116 -1.74 0.01 -15.06
C ILE A 116 -2.63 -0.18 -16.29
N VAL A 117 -3.80 0.45 -16.30
CA VAL A 117 -4.61 0.55 -17.53
C VAL A 117 -3.80 1.34 -18.55
N THR A 118 -3.63 0.83 -19.77
CA THR A 118 -2.79 1.48 -20.80
C THR A 118 -3.57 1.93 -22.04
N ASP A 119 -4.85 1.57 -22.13
CA ASP A 119 -5.71 1.76 -23.32
C ASP A 119 -5.91 3.23 -23.71
N ASP A 120 -5.78 4.17 -22.76
CA ASP A 120 -5.99 5.60 -22.92
C ASP A 120 -4.69 6.42 -22.83
N LEU A 121 -3.52 5.77 -22.89
CA LEU A 121 -2.25 6.47 -22.79
C LEU A 121 -1.93 7.24 -24.09
N PRO A 122 -1.45 8.49 -24.01
CA PRO A 122 -1.01 9.25 -25.17
C PRO A 122 0.22 8.60 -25.82
N VAL A 123 0.58 9.03 -27.02
CA VAL A 123 1.81 8.60 -27.71
C VAL A 123 3.05 8.80 -26.83
N GLU A 124 4.11 8.05 -27.12
CA GLU A 124 5.36 8.10 -26.35
C GLU A 124 5.88 9.53 -26.16
N GLY A 125 6.26 9.86 -24.93
CA GLY A 125 6.71 11.20 -24.56
C GLY A 125 6.53 11.52 -23.07
N LYS A 126 6.91 12.74 -22.67
CA LYS A 126 6.89 13.19 -21.27
C LYS A 126 5.51 13.12 -20.61
N GLU A 127 4.46 13.39 -21.39
CA GLU A 127 3.07 13.32 -20.92
C GLU A 127 2.68 11.89 -20.54
N ARG A 128 3.01 10.92 -21.40
CA ARG A 128 2.80 9.49 -21.15
C ARG A 128 3.52 9.03 -19.88
N GLU A 129 4.80 9.40 -19.74
CA GLU A 129 5.59 9.07 -18.53
C GLU A 129 4.97 9.65 -17.25
N SER A 130 4.45 10.87 -17.30
CA SER A 130 3.79 11.53 -16.16
C SER A 130 2.51 10.80 -15.74
N ILE A 131 1.70 10.35 -16.70
CA ILE A 131 0.48 9.60 -16.43
C ILE A 131 0.82 8.23 -15.81
N ILE A 132 1.80 7.53 -16.36
CA ILE A 132 2.27 6.24 -15.84
C ILE A 132 2.75 6.39 -14.39
N LYS A 133 3.63 7.35 -14.10
CA LYS A 133 4.10 7.63 -12.74
C LYS A 133 2.93 7.88 -11.79
N THR A 134 1.97 8.70 -12.22
CA THR A 134 0.77 8.99 -11.43
C THR A 134 -0.02 7.72 -11.09
N ARG A 135 -0.26 6.84 -12.07
CA ARG A 135 -0.99 5.59 -11.89
C ARG A 135 -0.26 4.60 -10.98
N VAL A 136 1.05 4.47 -11.16
CA VAL A 136 1.93 3.66 -10.28
C VAL A 136 1.82 4.16 -8.84
N ASN A 137 1.99 5.46 -8.64
CA ASN A 137 1.92 6.09 -7.33
C ASN A 137 0.56 5.86 -6.67
N GLN A 138 -0.55 6.09 -7.37
CA GLN A 138 -1.89 5.87 -6.82
C GLN A 138 -2.13 4.41 -6.43
N SER A 139 -1.74 3.46 -7.30
CA SER A 139 -1.85 2.03 -7.02
C SER A 139 -1.00 1.62 -5.81
N PHE A 140 0.24 2.12 -5.74
CA PHE A 140 1.15 1.86 -4.63
C PHE A 140 0.59 2.39 -3.30
N PHE A 141 0.16 3.66 -3.25
CA PHE A 141 -0.48 4.26 -2.09
C PHE A 141 -1.70 3.44 -1.63
N ARG A 142 -2.58 3.09 -2.57
CA ARG A 142 -3.77 2.28 -2.25
C ARG A 142 -3.39 0.97 -1.56
N ASN A 143 -2.43 0.25 -2.12
CA ASN A 143 -2.00 -1.03 -1.57
C ASN A 143 -1.36 -0.90 -0.19
N MET A 144 -0.57 0.15 0.05
CA MET A 144 0.01 0.43 1.36
C MET A 144 -1.03 0.73 2.43
N VAL A 145 -2.02 1.57 2.09
CA VAL A 145 -3.11 1.90 3.01
C VAL A 145 -3.88 0.64 3.34
N LEU A 146 -4.35 -0.12 2.35
CA LEU A 146 -5.08 -1.36 2.61
C LEU A 146 -4.26 -2.36 3.44
N ALA A 147 -2.97 -2.53 3.14
CA ALA A 147 -2.10 -3.42 3.88
C ALA A 147 -1.97 -3.04 5.36
N SER A 148 -1.91 -1.73 5.64
CA SER A 148 -1.80 -1.18 7.00
C SER A 148 -3.03 -1.47 7.88
N TYR A 149 -4.20 -1.68 7.26
CA TYR A 149 -5.45 -2.06 7.92
C TYR A 149 -5.78 -3.56 7.75
N ASP A 150 -4.81 -4.39 7.37
CA ASP A 150 -5.00 -5.81 7.05
C ASP A 150 -6.13 -6.08 6.04
N ASN A 151 -6.33 -5.16 5.09
CA ASN A 151 -7.43 -5.15 4.13
C ASN A 151 -8.82 -5.14 4.79
N HIS A 152 -8.99 -4.41 5.90
CA HIS A 152 -10.28 -4.18 6.54
C HIS A 152 -10.64 -2.71 6.51
N CYS A 153 -11.92 -2.40 6.30
CA CYS A 153 -12.43 -1.06 6.53
C CYS A 153 -12.27 -0.71 8.02
N CYS A 154 -11.64 0.43 8.33
CA CYS A 154 -11.36 0.83 9.71
C CYS A 154 -12.61 1.18 10.55
N ILE A 155 -13.77 1.35 9.91
CA ILE A 155 -15.05 1.62 10.58
C ILE A 155 -15.89 0.36 10.75
N THR A 156 -15.98 -0.48 9.71
CA THR A 156 -16.94 -1.61 9.66
C THR A 156 -16.30 -2.98 9.80
N GLY A 157 -15.00 -3.08 9.59
CA GLY A 157 -14.31 -4.38 9.48
C GLY A 157 -14.59 -5.13 8.18
N ILE A 158 -15.31 -4.56 7.20
CA ILE A 158 -15.49 -5.21 5.88
C ILE A 158 -14.11 -5.55 5.30
N ALA A 159 -13.92 -6.81 4.93
CA ALA A 159 -12.64 -7.37 4.49
C ALA A 159 -12.62 -7.78 3.00
N ILE A 160 -13.50 -7.18 2.19
CA ILE A 160 -13.65 -7.49 0.75
C ILE A 160 -12.87 -6.42 -0.04
N PRO A 161 -11.67 -6.71 -0.58
CA PRO A 161 -10.81 -5.67 -1.15
C PRO A 161 -11.42 -4.88 -2.31
N ALA A 162 -12.35 -5.48 -3.05
CA ALA A 162 -13.11 -4.82 -4.12
C ALA A 162 -14.05 -3.71 -3.62
N LEU A 163 -14.44 -3.74 -2.34
CA LEU A 163 -15.28 -2.73 -1.70
C LEU A 163 -14.48 -1.68 -0.93
N LEU A 164 -13.15 -1.82 -0.89
CA LEU A 164 -12.25 -0.97 -0.11
C LEU A 164 -11.59 0.11 -0.94
N VAL A 165 -11.53 1.29 -0.35
CA VAL A 165 -10.93 2.52 -0.87
C VAL A 165 -9.85 2.99 0.10
N ALA A 166 -8.75 3.47 -0.46
CA ALA A 166 -7.72 4.20 0.29
C ALA A 166 -8.03 5.69 0.23
N SER A 167 -8.74 6.19 1.23
CA SER A 167 -9.17 7.58 1.34
C SER A 167 -8.05 8.45 1.92
N HIS A 168 -7.84 9.64 1.38
CA HIS A 168 -6.85 10.59 1.91
C HIS A 168 -7.43 11.40 3.08
N ILE A 169 -6.73 11.47 4.21
CA ILE A 169 -7.15 12.29 5.36
C ILE A 169 -7.06 13.77 4.99
N VAL A 170 -5.88 14.20 4.55
CA VAL A 170 -5.66 15.51 3.96
C VAL A 170 -5.80 15.38 2.45
N PRO A 171 -6.73 16.11 1.81
CA PRO A 171 -6.98 16.01 0.38
C PRO A 171 -5.72 16.13 -0.47
N TRP A 172 -5.65 15.31 -1.51
CA TRP A 172 -4.51 15.26 -2.44
C TRP A 172 -4.08 16.65 -2.94
N ALA A 173 -5.02 17.54 -3.26
CA ALA A 173 -4.70 18.87 -3.78
C ALA A 173 -3.95 19.79 -2.78
N ILE A 174 -4.06 19.53 -1.48
CA ILE A 174 -3.64 20.47 -0.42
C ILE A 174 -2.20 20.22 0.04
N ASP A 175 -1.84 18.96 0.34
CA ASP A 175 -0.50 18.63 0.86
C ASP A 175 0.26 17.71 -0.09
N ILE A 176 1.05 18.32 -0.98
CA ILE A 176 1.85 17.62 -1.97
C ILE A 176 2.83 16.63 -1.33
N LYS A 177 3.38 16.97 -0.15
CA LYS A 177 4.45 16.18 0.49
C LYS A 177 3.93 14.91 1.14
N SER A 178 2.67 14.88 1.59
CA SER A 178 2.07 13.71 2.26
C SER A 178 1.16 12.87 1.37
N ARG A 179 0.97 13.25 0.10
CA ARG A 179 0.15 12.51 -0.90
C ARG A 179 0.36 11.00 -0.92
N MET A 180 1.62 10.59 -0.77
CA MET A 180 2.06 9.21 -0.84
C MET A 180 2.38 8.61 0.52
N ASN A 181 2.25 9.39 1.61
CA ASN A 181 2.50 8.91 2.95
C ASN A 181 1.30 8.06 3.42
N PRO A 182 1.49 6.77 3.74
CA PRO A 182 0.39 5.91 4.21
C PRO A 182 -0.27 6.41 5.49
N ALA A 183 0.42 7.19 6.33
CA ALA A 183 -0.16 7.82 7.51
C ALA A 183 -1.23 8.87 7.18
N ASN A 184 -1.28 9.36 5.93
CA ASN A 184 -2.33 10.21 5.40
C ASN A 184 -3.49 9.40 4.77
N GLY A 185 -3.58 8.10 5.05
CA GLY A 185 -4.56 7.19 4.42
C GLY A 185 -5.45 6.47 5.42
N LEU A 186 -6.74 6.37 5.08
CA LEU A 186 -7.73 5.54 5.75
C LEU A 186 -8.20 4.43 4.81
N CYS A 187 -8.27 3.20 5.30
CA CYS A 187 -8.95 2.12 4.58
C CYS A 187 -10.45 2.18 4.90
N LEU A 188 -11.27 2.63 3.95
CA LEU A 188 -12.71 2.78 4.10
C LEU A 188 -13.44 1.89 3.11
N ASN A 189 -14.70 1.54 3.40
CA ASN A 189 -15.59 1.04 2.36
C ASN A 189 -16.04 2.21 1.47
N ALA A 190 -16.55 1.92 0.26
CA ALA A 190 -16.92 2.95 -0.71
C ALA A 190 -17.94 3.99 -0.20
N LEU A 191 -18.89 3.58 0.66
CA LEU A 191 -19.90 4.50 1.20
C LEU A 191 -19.28 5.47 2.22
N HIS A 192 -18.45 4.94 3.13
CA HIS A 192 -17.80 5.73 4.16
C HIS A 192 -16.72 6.64 3.60
N ASP A 193 -15.99 6.19 2.58
CA ASP A 193 -15.10 7.03 1.78
C ASP A 193 -15.85 8.24 1.24
N ARG A 194 -16.99 8.02 0.56
CA ARG A 194 -17.79 9.10 0.02
C ARG A 194 -18.37 10.02 1.08
N ALA A 195 -18.81 9.48 2.21
CA ALA A 195 -19.29 10.29 3.32
C ALA A 195 -18.16 11.14 3.93
N PHE A 196 -16.96 10.58 4.08
CA PHE A 196 -15.79 11.25 4.61
C PHE A 196 -15.31 12.37 3.68
N ASP A 197 -15.14 12.08 2.39
CA ASP A 197 -14.75 13.04 1.35
C ASP A 197 -15.71 14.22 1.23
N LYS A 198 -17.00 13.98 1.47
CA LYS A 198 -18.04 15.02 1.44
C LYS A 198 -18.16 15.78 2.77
N GLY A 199 -17.35 15.44 3.78
CA GLY A 199 -17.43 16.04 5.12
C GLY A 199 -18.70 15.67 5.89
N LEU A 200 -19.40 14.61 5.49
CA LEU A 200 -20.61 14.14 6.16
C LEU A 200 -20.28 13.35 7.43
N ILE A 201 -19.12 12.69 7.45
CA ILE A 201 -18.52 12.05 8.61
C ILE A 201 -17.04 12.46 8.73
N THR A 202 -16.47 12.33 9.93
CA THR A 202 -15.02 12.42 10.16
C THR A 202 -14.60 11.49 11.29
N ILE A 203 -13.29 11.28 11.45
CA ILE A 203 -12.70 10.49 12.53
C ILE A 203 -11.80 11.42 13.34
N THR A 204 -12.04 11.51 14.65
CA THR A 204 -11.22 12.34 15.54
C THR A 204 -9.88 11.67 15.87
N PRO A 205 -8.89 12.42 16.40
CA PRO A 205 -7.64 11.82 16.89
C PRO A 205 -7.83 10.74 17.96
N ASP A 206 -8.94 10.79 18.70
CA ASP A 206 -9.32 9.78 19.71
C ASP A 206 -10.06 8.58 19.09
N PHE A 207 -10.03 8.44 17.76
CA PHE A 207 -10.69 7.38 16.99
C PHE A 207 -12.22 7.34 17.13
N ILE A 208 -12.85 8.50 17.35
CA ILE A 208 -14.31 8.63 17.44
C ILE A 208 -14.85 9.12 16.10
N ILE A 209 -15.90 8.45 15.61
CA ILE A 209 -16.62 8.90 14.41
C ILE A 209 -17.55 10.05 14.79
N LYS A 210 -17.40 11.18 14.11
CA LYS A 210 -18.34 12.30 14.19
C LYS A 210 -19.16 12.37 12.93
N ILE A 211 -20.46 12.60 13.10
CA ILE A 211 -21.42 12.80 12.03
C ILE A 211 -21.72 14.30 11.95
N SER A 212 -21.74 14.85 10.74
CA SER A 212 -22.12 16.25 10.53
C SER A 212 -23.59 16.48 10.92
N ASP A 213 -23.88 17.65 11.50
CA ASP A 213 -25.26 18.02 11.87
C ASP A 213 -26.19 17.98 10.64
N LYS A 214 -25.67 18.37 9.47
CA LYS A 214 -26.38 18.29 8.18
C LYS A 214 -26.83 16.85 7.86
N LEU A 215 -25.97 15.86 8.04
CA LEU A 215 -26.35 14.46 7.82
C LEU A 215 -27.34 13.99 8.90
N ALA A 216 -27.13 14.37 10.15
CA ALA A 216 -28.03 14.02 11.25
C ALA A 216 -29.45 14.57 11.03
N GLU A 217 -29.59 15.79 10.52
CA GLU A 217 -30.88 16.39 10.15
C GLU A 217 -31.58 15.65 9.00
N LEU A 218 -30.83 15.27 7.95
CA LEU A 218 -31.38 14.54 6.81
C LEU A 218 -31.93 13.16 7.22
N ILE A 219 -31.23 12.44 8.08
CA ILE A 219 -31.67 11.12 8.59
C ILE A 219 -32.90 11.26 9.51
N ARG A 220 -32.98 12.34 10.29
CA ARG A 220 -34.11 12.59 11.21
C ARG A 220 -35.39 13.02 10.52
N LYS A 221 -35.34 13.45 9.26
CA LYS A 221 -36.55 13.64 8.46
C LYS A 221 -36.98 12.27 7.95
N PRO A 222 -38.06 11.67 8.48
CA PRO A 222 -38.64 10.52 7.83
C PRO A 222 -39.20 11.04 6.50
N GLU A 223 -38.47 10.88 5.40
CA GLU A 223 -39.17 10.75 4.13
C GLU A 223 -40.01 9.49 4.28
N SER A 224 -41.32 9.74 4.30
CA SER A 224 -42.42 8.79 4.37
C SER A 224 -42.05 7.42 3.81
N ASP A 225 -42.34 6.41 4.62
CA ASP A 225 -42.42 5.01 4.24
C ASP A 225 -42.75 4.83 2.75
N VAL A 226 -41.94 4.01 2.08
CA VAL A 226 -42.16 3.29 0.80
C VAL A 226 -40.95 3.52 -0.13
N PHE A 227 -39.97 2.61 -0.07
CA PHE A 227 -38.93 2.53 -1.12
C PHE A 227 -38.51 1.12 -1.53
N PHE A 228 -38.89 0.07 -0.77
CA PHE A 228 -38.68 -1.31 -1.20
C PHE A 228 -40.00 -1.94 -1.63
N LEU A 229 -40.02 -2.50 -2.84
CA LEU A 229 -41.07 -3.41 -3.28
C LEU A 229 -41.14 -4.60 -2.30
N PRO A 230 -42.35 -5.13 -2.03
CA PRO A 230 -42.51 -6.28 -1.15
C PRO A 230 -41.67 -7.45 -1.69
N TYR A 231 -40.71 -7.90 -0.88
CA TYR A 231 -40.04 -9.20 -1.05
C TYR A 231 -40.75 -10.25 -0.21
#